data_AF-K1PKY3-F1
#
_entry.id   AF-K1PKY3-F1
#
_cell.length_a   1.000
_cell.length_b   1.000
_cell.length_c   1.000
_cell.angle_alpha   90.00
_cell.angle_beta   90.00
_cell.angle_gamma   90.00
#
_symmetry.space_group_name_H-M   'P 1'
#
loop_
_entity.id
_entity.type
_entity.pdbx_description
1 polymer ?
#
loop_
_entity_poly.entity_id
_entity_poly.type
_entity_poly.pdbx_seq_one_letter_code
_entity_poly.pdbx_strand_id
1 'polypeptide(L)'
;MFKTNRTDKSGTLTELDYTVYGRMIPLTKIIQHMREMHKDYQRETETNETHTRHLRIWHDHSDILNHTYISIMVSTLYDTASFITDEEYRAKYPERPPADVQAMVEKPFLYVLGQSSSSDIDQLSYIPVRVDDLQNLKAQSGEVRYVMRFFSGDGPPRQFEAGHQRGGNFACLCGIPSKDHMNLDNAFQIDVPSSQERLKIFKEGELWKGFSLMRPSPFANLKKQDIMRELVARSHDTDDKNKVELQEELSNTLRGIQRPPAMFSTPKNVFDLLHDYEVPPGEPLHDITNVVQNLITELPYHISNPDTLKDFEKFSTATIGDKNQI
;
A
#
# COMPACT_ATOMS: atom_id res chain seq x y z
N MET A 1 -10.14 -17.35 -5.15
CA MET A 1 -10.10 -18.55 -4.30
C MET A 1 -8.64 -18.94 -4.18
N PHE A 2 -8.03 -18.72 -3.02
CA PHE A 2 -6.63 -19.04 -2.77
C PHE A 2 -6.56 -20.42 -2.14
N LYS A 3 -5.81 -21.32 -2.79
CA LYS A 3 -5.54 -22.66 -2.27
C LYS A 3 -4.29 -22.62 -1.43
N THR A 4 -4.36 -23.15 -0.22
CA THR A 4 -3.17 -23.31 0.64
C THR A 4 -3.29 -24.56 1.49
N ASN A 5 -2.17 -24.99 2.06
CA ASN A 5 -2.08 -26.13 2.94
C ASN A 5 -1.97 -25.67 4.40
N ARG A 6 -2.75 -26.27 5.30
CA ARG A 6 -2.67 -26.07 6.75
C ARG A 6 -2.62 -27.41 7.45
N THR A 7 -1.70 -27.57 8.39
CA THR A 7 -1.71 -28.73 9.28
C THR A 7 -2.76 -28.52 10.37
N ASP A 8 -3.74 -29.40 10.46
CA ASP A 8 -4.76 -29.34 11.50
C ASP A 8 -4.24 -29.82 12.87
N LYS A 9 -5.10 -29.78 13.90
CA LYS A 9 -4.73 -30.21 15.27
C LYS A 9 -4.37 -31.70 15.37
N SER A 10 -4.66 -32.50 14.34
CA SER A 10 -4.31 -33.92 14.25
C SER A 10 -2.98 -34.17 13.53
N GLY A 11 -2.34 -33.12 13.00
CA GLY A 11 -1.12 -33.26 12.20
C GLY A 11 -1.39 -33.51 10.71
N THR A 12 -2.64 -33.44 10.26
CA THR A 12 -3.03 -33.73 8.88
C THR A 12 -2.94 -32.48 8.02
N LEU A 13 -2.27 -32.56 6.88
CA LEU A 13 -2.24 -31.49 5.88
C LEU A 13 -3.62 -31.39 5.22
N THR A 14 -4.32 -30.29 5.48
CA THR A 14 -5.63 -29.97 4.92
C THR A 14 -5.49 -28.83 3.93
N GLU A 15 -6.04 -29.01 2.72
CA GLU A 15 -6.23 -27.90 1.79
C GLU A 15 -7.32 -26.97 2.34
N LEU A 16 -6.99 -25.69 2.45
CA LEU A 16 -7.89 -24.67 2.97
C LEU A 16 -8.13 -23.65 1.86
N ASP A 17 -9.39 -23.53 1.45
CA ASP A 17 -9.82 -22.52 0.50
C ASP A 17 -10.14 -21.24 1.27
N TYR A 18 -9.31 -20.21 1.09
CA TYR A 18 -9.62 -18.86 1.57
C TYR A 18 -10.23 -18.05 0.42
N THR A 19 -11.45 -17.59 0.61
CA THR A 19 -12.14 -16.72 -0.34
C THR A 19 -12.26 -15.34 0.25
N VAL A 20 -11.41 -14.43 -0.25
CA VAL A 20 -11.62 -12.99 -0.04
C VAL A 20 -12.67 -12.54 -1.05
N TYR A 21 -13.79 -12.05 -0.54
CA TYR A 21 -14.86 -11.50 -1.37
C TYR A 21 -14.55 -10.02 -1.63
N GLY A 22 -14.16 -9.71 -2.85
CA GLY A 22 -13.85 -8.35 -3.23
C GLY A 22 -13.83 -8.15 -4.73
N ARG A 23 -13.99 -6.90 -5.14
CA ARG A 23 -13.82 -6.44 -6.50
C ARG A 23 -12.47 -5.73 -6.59
N MET A 24 -11.61 -6.22 -7.45
CA MET A 24 -10.44 -5.48 -7.92
C MET A 24 -10.73 -4.95 -9.33
N ILE A 25 -10.54 -3.66 -9.51
CA ILE A 25 -10.69 -3.00 -10.81
C ILE A 25 -9.31 -3.00 -11.47
N PRO A 26 -9.14 -3.57 -12.68
CA PRO A 26 -7.85 -3.61 -13.35
C PRO A 26 -7.24 -2.21 -13.45
N LEU A 27 -5.98 -2.06 -13.04
CA LEU A 27 -5.35 -0.75 -12.93
C LEU A 27 -5.27 -0.03 -14.29
N THR A 28 -5.16 -0.79 -15.38
CA THR A 28 -5.19 -0.30 -16.75
C THR A 28 -6.51 0.39 -17.11
N LYS A 29 -7.65 -0.11 -16.61
CA LYS A 29 -8.96 0.54 -16.80
C LYS A 29 -9.05 1.84 -16.03
N ILE A 30 -8.51 1.87 -14.82
CA ILE A 30 -8.48 3.08 -13.99
C ILE A 30 -7.64 4.16 -14.69
N ILE A 31 -6.46 3.80 -15.20
CA ILE A 31 -5.59 4.72 -15.94
C ILE A 31 -6.28 5.26 -17.20
N GLN A 32 -7.02 4.42 -17.93
CA GLN A 32 -7.78 4.89 -19.08
C GLN A 32 -8.82 5.94 -18.66
N HIS A 33 -9.51 5.72 -17.53
CA HIS A 33 -10.46 6.68 -17.00
C HIS A 33 -9.77 7.97 -16.53
N MET A 34 -8.65 7.87 -15.83
CA MET A 34 -7.84 9.03 -15.43
C MET A 34 -7.39 9.86 -16.63
N ARG A 35 -6.96 9.22 -17.73
CA ARG A 35 -6.53 9.93 -18.94
C ARG A 35 -7.65 10.78 -19.54
N GLU A 36 -8.87 10.25 -19.58
CA GLU A 36 -10.04 11.00 -20.06
C GLU A 36 -10.38 12.17 -19.11
N MET A 37 -10.40 11.90 -17.80
CA MET A 37 -10.71 12.92 -16.80
C MET A 37 -9.65 14.03 -16.76
N HIS A 38 -8.39 13.71 -17.05
CA HIS A 38 -7.28 14.66 -16.95
C HIS A 38 -6.99 15.39 -18.27
N LYS A 39 -7.74 15.15 -19.35
CA LYS A 39 -7.41 15.65 -20.70
C LYS A 39 -7.20 17.16 -20.76
N ASP A 40 -7.97 17.92 -19.99
CA ASP A 40 -7.92 19.40 -20.00
C ASP A 40 -6.82 19.95 -19.07
N TYR A 41 -6.25 19.11 -18.20
CA TYR A 41 -5.25 19.48 -17.19
C TYR A 41 -3.84 19.02 -17.56
N GLN A 42 -3.70 18.18 -18.59
CA GLN A 42 -2.39 17.68 -19.00
C GLN A 42 -1.57 18.78 -19.68
N ARG A 43 -0.28 18.79 -19.36
CA ARG A 43 0.70 19.61 -20.06
C ARG A 43 0.99 18.96 -21.42
N GLU A 44 0.94 19.77 -22.47
CA GLU A 44 1.41 19.35 -23.79
C GLU A 44 2.93 19.18 -23.72
N THR A 45 3.42 17.97 -23.99
CA THR A 45 4.84 17.64 -23.97
C THR A 45 5.33 17.46 -25.39
N GLU A 46 6.33 18.25 -25.80
CA GLU A 46 6.91 18.22 -27.16
C GLU A 46 8.08 17.22 -27.29
N THR A 47 8.42 16.51 -26.21
CA THR A 47 9.61 15.67 -26.13
C THR A 47 9.29 14.21 -26.37
N ASN A 48 10.07 13.52 -27.22
CA ASN A 48 10.03 12.06 -27.41
C ASN A 48 10.52 11.25 -26.18
N GLU A 49 10.63 11.86 -25.00
CA GLU A 49 11.13 11.23 -23.79
C GLU A 49 10.00 10.56 -23.00
N THR A 50 10.27 9.37 -22.47
CA THR A 50 9.33 8.65 -21.62
C THR A 50 9.09 9.42 -20.32
N HIS A 51 7.89 10.00 -20.16
CA HIS A 51 7.50 10.70 -18.95
C HIS A 51 7.13 9.74 -17.83
N THR A 52 7.57 10.01 -16.61
CA THR A 52 7.20 9.21 -15.43
C THR A 52 6.03 9.86 -14.71
N ARG A 53 4.90 9.15 -14.59
CA ARG A 53 3.74 9.55 -13.77
C ARG A 53 3.67 8.68 -12.52
N HIS A 54 3.53 9.32 -11.37
CA HIS A 54 3.38 8.62 -10.11
C HIS A 54 1.91 8.39 -9.80
N LEU A 55 1.56 7.14 -9.51
CA LEU A 55 0.26 6.76 -8.99
C LEU A 55 0.37 6.71 -7.47
N ARG A 56 -0.35 7.60 -6.79
CA ARG A 56 -0.49 7.58 -5.34
C ARG A 56 -1.46 6.46 -4.97
N ILE A 57 -0.96 5.46 -4.26
CA ILE A 57 -1.76 4.36 -3.70
C ILE A 57 -1.89 4.58 -2.21
N TRP A 58 -3.13 4.53 -1.73
CA TRP A 58 -3.43 4.55 -0.31
C TRP A 58 -4.52 3.52 -0.02
N HIS A 59 -4.56 3.04 1.21
CA HIS A 59 -5.59 2.09 1.61
C HIS A 59 -6.14 2.45 2.98
N ASP A 60 -7.39 2.03 3.17
CA ASP A 60 -8.16 2.25 4.38
C ASP A 60 -8.84 0.96 4.82
N HIS A 61 -9.11 0.92 6.12
CA HIS A 61 -9.87 -0.12 6.77
C HIS A 61 -11.12 0.50 7.34
N SER A 62 -12.26 0.17 6.75
CA SER A 62 -13.54 0.71 7.18
C SER A 62 -14.47 -0.42 7.60
N ASP A 63 -15.23 -0.18 8.65
CA ASP A 63 -16.33 -1.04 9.05
C ASP A 63 -17.65 -0.52 8.46
N ILE A 64 -18.30 -1.35 7.64
CA ILE A 64 -19.62 -1.06 7.10
C ILE A 64 -20.57 -2.13 7.64
N LEU A 65 -21.53 -1.71 8.49
CA LEU A 65 -22.56 -2.59 9.06
C LEU A 65 -21.98 -3.81 9.80
N ASN A 66 -20.95 -3.61 10.65
CA ASN A 66 -20.22 -4.66 11.37
C ASN A 66 -19.46 -5.66 10.48
N HIS A 67 -19.27 -5.33 9.21
CA HIS A 67 -18.37 -6.04 8.32
C HIS A 67 -17.17 -5.14 8.03
N THR A 68 -15.97 -5.65 8.28
CA THR A 68 -14.72 -4.97 7.97
C THR A 68 -14.44 -5.08 6.47
N TYR A 69 -14.00 -3.99 5.87
CA TYR A 69 -13.60 -3.89 4.47
C TYR A 69 -12.21 -3.28 4.36
N ILE A 70 -11.49 -3.72 3.33
CA ILE A 70 -10.34 -3.00 2.80
C ILE A 70 -10.78 -2.22 1.57
N SER A 71 -10.47 -0.93 1.58
CA SER A 71 -10.54 -0.06 0.42
C SER A 71 -9.12 0.31 0.01
N ILE A 72 -8.74 0.05 -1.24
CA ILE A 72 -7.49 0.55 -1.82
C ILE A 72 -7.90 1.50 -2.92
N MET A 73 -7.36 2.71 -2.85
CA MET A 73 -7.64 3.77 -3.79
C MET A 73 -6.34 4.18 -4.49
N VAL A 74 -6.49 4.65 -5.71
CA VAL A 74 -5.39 5.14 -6.55
C VAL A 74 -5.75 6.50 -7.10
N SER A 75 -4.82 7.44 -7.04
CA SER A 75 -4.92 8.73 -7.74
C SER A 75 -3.64 8.97 -8.52
N THR A 76 -3.68 9.89 -9.48
CA THR A 76 -2.41 10.45 -9.98
C THR A 76 -1.85 11.39 -8.92
N LEU A 77 -0.53 11.41 -8.75
CA LEU A 77 0.14 12.43 -7.95
C LEU A 77 0.35 13.66 -8.84
N TYR A 78 -0.10 14.84 -8.41
CA TYR A 78 0.07 16.05 -9.19
C TYR A 78 1.55 16.46 -9.22
N ASP A 79 2.02 16.82 -10.41
CA ASP A 79 3.33 17.39 -10.64
C ASP A 79 3.24 18.39 -11.81
N THR A 80 3.99 19.48 -11.70
CA THR A 80 3.94 20.57 -12.69
C THR A 80 4.63 20.21 -14.02
N ALA A 81 5.38 19.10 -14.09
CA ALA A 81 5.95 18.64 -15.35
C ALA A 81 4.91 17.93 -16.22
N SER A 82 4.00 17.17 -15.61
CA SER A 82 2.94 16.44 -16.29
C SER A 82 1.63 17.22 -16.45
N PHE A 83 1.36 18.17 -15.54
CA PHE A 83 0.10 18.90 -15.48
C PHE A 83 0.31 20.41 -15.42
N ILE A 84 -0.71 21.16 -15.85
CA ILE A 84 -0.73 22.61 -15.83
C ILE A 84 -1.09 23.15 -14.44
N THR A 85 -0.69 24.38 -14.11
CA THR A 85 -1.10 25.06 -12.87
C THR A 85 -2.48 25.70 -12.99
N ASP A 86 -3.04 26.14 -11.87
CA ASP A 86 -4.30 26.89 -11.84
C ASP A 86 -4.23 28.19 -12.67
N GLU A 87 -3.08 28.88 -12.68
CA GLU A 87 -2.90 30.07 -13.51
C GLU A 87 -2.88 29.72 -15.01
N GLU A 88 -2.18 28.65 -15.37
CA GLU A 88 -2.10 28.17 -16.75
C GLU A 88 -3.48 27.69 -17.23
N TYR A 89 -4.24 26.98 -16.39
CA TYR A 89 -5.61 26.57 -16.70
C TYR A 89 -6.51 27.80 -16.94
N ARG A 90 -6.43 28.82 -16.08
CA ARG A 90 -7.19 30.06 -16.24
C ARG A 90 -6.81 30.83 -17.50
N ALA A 91 -5.54 30.80 -17.89
CA ALA A 91 -5.07 31.41 -19.13
C ALA A 91 -5.53 30.62 -20.38
N LYS A 92 -5.54 29.29 -20.31
CA LYS A 92 -5.94 28.40 -21.41
C LYS A 92 -7.45 28.38 -21.64
N TYR A 93 -8.24 28.48 -20.56
CA TYR A 93 -9.71 28.43 -20.58
C TYR A 93 -10.34 29.59 -19.80
N PRO A 94 -10.17 30.85 -20.26
CA PRO A 94 -10.64 32.04 -19.53
C PRO A 94 -12.17 32.10 -19.36
N GLU A 95 -12.92 31.39 -20.21
CA GLU A 95 -14.38 31.29 -20.17
C GLU A 95 -14.91 30.23 -19.19
N ARG A 96 -14.04 29.34 -18.68
CA ARG A 96 -14.43 28.29 -17.75
C ARG A 96 -14.29 28.75 -16.30
N PRO A 97 -15.06 28.18 -15.36
CA PRO A 97 -14.84 28.43 -13.94
C PRO A 97 -13.39 28.10 -13.53
N PRO A 98 -12.82 28.84 -12.56
CA PRO A 98 -11.55 28.45 -11.96
C PRO A 98 -11.59 27.01 -11.46
N ALA A 99 -10.51 26.27 -11.67
CA ALA A 99 -10.35 24.92 -11.17
C ALA A 99 -9.10 24.87 -10.29
N ASP A 100 -9.20 24.10 -9.20
CA ASP A 100 -8.03 23.61 -8.45
C ASP A 100 -7.50 22.39 -9.22
N VAL A 101 -6.47 22.60 -10.04
CA VAL A 101 -5.98 21.56 -10.95
C VAL A 101 -5.40 20.39 -10.17
N GLN A 102 -4.71 20.67 -9.07
CA GLN A 102 -4.16 19.63 -8.20
C GLN A 102 -5.28 18.76 -7.63
N ALA A 103 -6.33 19.36 -7.06
CA ALA A 103 -7.46 18.59 -6.52
C ALA A 103 -8.18 17.75 -7.59
N MET A 104 -8.29 18.28 -8.82
CA MET A 104 -8.95 17.57 -9.93
C MET A 104 -8.12 16.36 -10.41
N VAL A 105 -6.79 16.51 -10.51
CA VAL A 105 -5.86 15.44 -10.93
C VAL A 105 -5.66 14.39 -9.83
N GLU A 106 -5.62 14.81 -8.58
CA GLU A 106 -5.42 13.93 -7.43
C GLU A 106 -6.71 13.26 -6.94
N LYS A 107 -7.83 13.43 -7.66
CA LYS A 107 -9.09 12.76 -7.35
C LYS A 107 -8.87 11.24 -7.29
N PRO A 108 -9.25 10.58 -6.18
CA PRO A 108 -9.02 9.15 -6.02
C PRO A 108 -10.04 8.31 -6.79
N PHE A 109 -9.57 7.15 -7.25
CA PHE A 109 -10.31 6.11 -7.91
C PHE A 109 -10.16 4.79 -7.14
N LEU A 110 -11.18 3.97 -7.14
CA LEU A 110 -11.30 2.71 -6.46
C LEU A 110 -10.48 1.67 -7.22
N TYR A 111 -9.50 1.12 -6.53
CA TYR A 111 -8.67 0.04 -7.05
C TYR A 111 -9.12 -1.31 -6.52
N VAL A 112 -9.27 -1.44 -5.20
CA VAL A 112 -9.73 -2.66 -4.54
C VAL A 112 -10.80 -2.30 -3.53
N LEU A 113 -11.91 -3.03 -3.56
CA LEU A 113 -12.86 -3.07 -2.46
C LEU A 113 -13.11 -4.52 -2.11
N GLY A 114 -12.83 -4.92 -0.88
CA GLY A 114 -13.11 -6.27 -0.45
C GLY A 114 -13.44 -6.39 1.02
N GLN A 115 -14.36 -7.28 1.34
CA GLN A 115 -14.65 -7.67 2.71
C GLN A 115 -13.44 -8.43 3.24
N SER A 116 -12.86 -7.96 4.33
CA SER A 116 -11.61 -8.45 4.89
C SER A 116 -11.57 -8.12 6.36
N SER A 117 -11.05 -8.99 7.22
CA SER A 117 -10.80 -8.68 8.63
C SER A 117 -9.60 -7.73 8.83
N SER A 118 -9.14 -7.06 7.77
CA SER A 118 -7.99 -6.15 7.74
C SER A 118 -6.66 -6.76 8.23
N SER A 119 -6.59 -8.09 8.28
CA SER A 119 -5.40 -8.81 8.74
C SER A 119 -4.27 -8.76 7.71
N ASP A 120 -3.02 -8.94 8.14
CA ASP A 120 -1.90 -9.07 7.21
C ASP A 120 -2.12 -10.22 6.20
N ILE A 121 -2.79 -11.31 6.63
CA ILE A 121 -3.09 -12.46 5.77
C ILE A 121 -4.01 -12.03 4.62
N ASP A 122 -5.08 -11.31 4.94
CA ASP A 122 -6.06 -10.87 3.96
C ASP A 122 -5.45 -9.87 2.98
N GLN A 123 -4.66 -8.91 3.50
CA GLN A 123 -3.99 -7.92 2.66
C GLN A 123 -2.96 -8.57 1.73
N LEU A 124 -2.21 -9.56 2.21
CA LEU A 124 -1.24 -10.32 1.40
C LEU A 124 -1.92 -11.16 0.31
N SER A 125 -3.20 -11.52 0.48
CA SER A 125 -3.94 -12.25 -0.55
C SER A 125 -4.09 -11.46 -1.85
N TYR A 126 -4.07 -10.12 -1.80
CA TYR A 126 -4.17 -9.29 -3.01
C TYR A 126 -2.85 -9.16 -3.79
N ILE A 127 -1.72 -9.59 -3.24
CA ILE A 127 -0.39 -9.40 -3.86
C ILE A 127 -0.27 -10.03 -5.25
N PRO A 128 -0.67 -11.30 -5.49
CA PRO A 128 -0.47 -11.92 -6.79
C PRO A 128 -1.13 -11.15 -7.94
N VAL A 129 -2.29 -10.53 -7.68
CA VAL A 129 -3.03 -9.75 -8.68
C VAL A 129 -2.41 -8.36 -8.86
N ARG A 130 -1.94 -7.72 -7.77
CA ARG A 130 -1.18 -6.46 -7.88
C ARG A 130 0.12 -6.62 -8.67
N VAL A 131 0.77 -7.78 -8.56
CA VAL A 131 1.93 -8.14 -9.39
C VAL A 131 1.54 -8.21 -10.86
N ASP A 132 0.39 -8.80 -11.18
CA ASP A 132 -0.12 -8.86 -12.56
C ASP A 132 -0.45 -7.46 -13.10
N ASP A 133 -1.05 -6.58 -12.29
CA ASP A 133 -1.29 -5.20 -12.68
C ASP A 133 0.01 -4.44 -12.96
N LEU A 134 1.03 -4.56 -12.12
CA LEU A 134 2.35 -3.97 -12.37
C LEU A 134 3.00 -4.49 -13.66
N GLN A 135 2.88 -5.79 -13.94
CA GLN A 135 3.35 -6.37 -15.20
C GLN A 135 2.61 -5.78 -16.40
N ASN A 136 1.29 -5.63 -16.30
CA ASN A 136 0.47 -5.02 -17.34
C ASN A 136 0.81 -3.55 -17.55
N LEU A 137 1.06 -2.79 -16.47
CA LEU A 137 1.51 -1.39 -16.56
C LEU A 137 2.84 -1.28 -17.31
N LYS A 138 3.80 -2.13 -16.96
CA LYS A 138 5.10 -2.19 -17.64
C LYS A 138 4.97 -2.57 -19.11
N ALA A 139 4.04 -3.47 -19.47
CA ALA A 139 3.79 -3.81 -20.87
C ALA A 139 3.10 -2.68 -21.66
N GLN A 140 2.35 -1.80 -20.98
CA GLN A 140 1.67 -0.65 -21.57
C GLN A 140 2.53 0.63 -21.60
N SER A 141 3.78 0.58 -21.13
CA SER A 141 4.68 1.73 -21.14
C SER A 141 5.01 2.13 -22.59
N GLY A 142 4.20 3.01 -23.15
CA GLY A 142 4.51 3.79 -24.34
C GLY A 142 5.28 5.05 -23.93
N GLU A 143 4.71 6.21 -24.23
CA GLU A 143 5.27 7.54 -23.89
C GLU A 143 5.25 7.84 -22.37
N VAL A 144 4.40 7.17 -21.61
CA VAL A 144 4.27 7.38 -20.16
C VAL A 144 4.56 6.08 -19.39
N ARG A 145 5.53 6.16 -18.47
CA ARG A 145 5.84 5.14 -17.47
C ARG A 145 5.10 5.45 -16.17
N TYR A 146 4.41 4.47 -15.62
CA TYR A 146 3.69 4.62 -14.35
C TYR A 146 4.46 3.97 -13.21
N VAL A 147 4.59 4.69 -12.10
CA VAL A 147 5.22 4.20 -10.86
C VAL A 147 4.18 4.20 -9.75
N MET A 148 3.93 3.04 -9.14
CA MET A 148 3.04 2.92 -7.98
C MET A 148 3.79 3.35 -6.72
N ARG A 149 3.35 4.43 -6.09
CA ARG A 149 3.93 4.95 -4.84
C ARG A 149 2.92 4.84 -3.72
N PHE A 150 3.31 4.20 -2.62
CA PHE A 150 2.44 3.97 -1.46
C PHE A 150 2.58 5.07 -0.41
N PHE A 151 1.46 5.64 0.02
CA PHE A 151 1.40 6.74 0.99
C PHE A 151 0.79 6.25 2.30
N SER A 152 0.87 7.06 3.37
CA SER A 152 0.14 6.70 4.59
C SER A 152 -1.34 6.99 4.44
N GLY A 153 -2.14 6.15 5.08
CA GLY A 153 -3.54 6.35 5.38
C GLY A 153 -3.75 5.99 6.85
N ASP A 154 -5.01 5.89 7.29
CA ASP A 154 -5.36 5.63 8.70
C ASP A 154 -4.91 4.23 9.20
N GLY A 155 -4.56 3.31 8.31
CA GLY A 155 -3.98 2.00 8.63
C GLY A 155 -2.61 1.80 7.99
N PRO A 156 -1.47 2.02 8.68
CA PRO A 156 -0.14 2.35 8.12
C PRO A 156 0.25 1.54 6.86
N PRO A 157 -0.15 2.02 5.66
CA PRO A 157 0.00 1.29 4.40
C PRO A 157 1.45 1.04 4.03
N ARG A 158 2.30 2.04 4.26
CA ARG A 158 3.72 1.94 3.97
C ARG A 158 4.40 0.87 4.83
N GLN A 159 4.03 0.77 6.11
CA GLN A 159 4.52 -0.26 7.01
C GLN A 159 4.08 -1.64 6.54
N PHE A 160 2.82 -1.80 6.13
CA PHE A 160 2.38 -3.03 5.47
C PHE A 160 3.23 -3.32 4.22
N GLU A 161 3.30 -2.41 3.26
CA GLU A 161 4.04 -2.65 2.02
C GLU A 161 5.53 -2.97 2.25
N ALA A 162 6.17 -2.34 3.25
CA ALA A 162 7.56 -2.59 3.64
C ALA A 162 7.77 -3.84 4.52
N GLY A 163 6.71 -4.54 4.94
CA GLY A 163 6.81 -5.65 5.88
C GLY A 163 7.25 -5.25 7.30
N HIS A 164 6.94 -4.01 7.66
CA HIS A 164 7.32 -3.36 8.90
C HIS A 164 6.17 -3.42 9.92
N GLN A 165 6.52 -3.33 11.20
CA GLN A 165 5.52 -3.30 12.26
C GLN A 165 4.65 -2.05 12.19
N ARG A 166 3.40 -2.20 12.61
CA ARG A 166 2.43 -1.11 12.72
C ARG A 166 2.45 -0.60 14.16
N GLY A 167 3.03 0.58 14.39
CA GLY A 167 3.20 1.16 15.72
C GLY A 167 4.36 0.57 16.52
N GLY A 168 4.35 0.77 17.84
CA GLY A 168 5.40 0.29 18.74
C GLY A 168 6.70 1.10 18.66
N ASN A 169 7.81 0.47 19.05
CA ASN A 169 9.11 1.15 19.19
C ASN A 169 9.79 1.50 17.87
N PHE A 170 9.39 0.92 16.74
CA PHE A 170 9.90 1.25 15.40
C PHE A 170 8.69 1.45 14.49
N ALA A 171 7.95 2.53 14.68
CA ALA A 171 6.74 2.80 13.91
C ALA A 171 7.07 3.39 12.51
N CYS A 172 8.24 4.02 12.37
CA CYS A 172 8.67 4.65 11.13
C CYS A 172 9.58 3.72 10.32
N LEU A 173 9.42 3.76 8.99
CA LEU A 173 10.23 2.98 8.07
C LEU A 173 11.74 3.27 8.16
N CYS A 174 12.15 4.42 8.71
CA CYS A 174 13.57 4.72 8.92
C CYS A 174 14.28 3.71 9.84
N GLY A 175 13.54 2.94 10.65
CA GLY A 175 14.13 1.99 11.58
C GLY A 175 14.79 2.64 12.81
N ILE A 176 14.54 3.94 13.05
CA ILE A 176 14.91 4.62 14.29
C ILE A 176 13.89 4.26 15.38
N PRO A 177 14.34 3.93 16.60
CA PRO A 177 13.44 3.77 17.73
C PRO A 177 12.62 5.03 17.99
N SER A 178 11.34 4.91 18.34
CA SER A 178 10.44 6.05 18.60
C SER A 178 10.96 6.99 19.69
N LYS A 179 11.70 6.46 20.68
CA LYS A 179 12.35 7.26 21.73
C LYS A 179 13.44 8.20 21.19
N ASP A 180 13.97 7.90 20.01
CA ASP A 180 15.11 8.58 19.40
C ASP A 180 14.70 9.44 18.19
N HIS A 181 13.40 9.56 17.87
CA HIS A 181 12.92 10.37 16.72
C HIS A 181 13.24 11.87 16.84
N MET A 182 13.36 12.38 18.06
CA MET A 182 13.74 13.78 18.30
C MET A 182 15.26 14.00 18.26
N ASN A 183 16.05 12.93 18.16
CA ASN A 183 17.50 13.02 18.02
C ASN A 183 17.84 13.23 16.54
N LEU A 184 18.08 14.50 16.18
CA LEU A 184 18.41 14.88 14.81
C LEU A 184 19.69 14.22 14.30
N ASP A 185 20.70 14.02 15.15
CA ASP A 185 21.94 13.33 14.75
C ASP A 185 21.64 11.90 14.30
N ASN A 186 20.78 11.19 15.03
CA ASN A 186 20.32 9.86 14.63
C ASN A 186 19.52 9.90 13.34
N ALA A 187 18.66 10.92 13.17
CA ALA A 187 17.83 11.07 11.96
C ALA A 187 18.65 11.34 10.69
N PHE A 188 19.73 12.13 10.80
CA PHE A 188 20.58 12.47 9.67
C PHE A 188 21.63 11.41 9.31
N GLN A 189 21.97 10.52 10.24
CA GLN A 189 23.00 9.50 10.02
C GLN A 189 22.44 8.13 9.58
N ILE A 190 21.13 7.92 9.67
CA ILE A 190 20.56 6.61 9.36
C ILE A 190 20.24 6.46 7.87
N ASP A 191 20.74 5.38 7.29
CA ASP A 191 20.33 4.94 5.96
C ASP A 191 19.02 4.18 6.05
N VAL A 192 18.02 4.63 5.29
CA VAL A 192 16.73 3.93 5.19
C VAL A 192 16.90 2.71 4.28
N PRO A 193 16.61 1.49 4.76
CA PRO A 193 16.75 0.29 3.94
C PRO A 193 15.65 0.23 2.87
N SER A 194 16.07 -0.09 1.65
CA SER A 194 15.23 -0.48 0.51
C SER A 194 14.45 -1.76 0.80
N SER A 195 13.45 -2.08 -0.04
CA SER A 195 12.70 -3.33 0.05
C SER A 195 13.63 -4.56 -0.06
N GLN A 196 14.66 -4.51 -0.90
CA GLN A 196 15.61 -5.63 -1.06
C GLN A 196 16.49 -5.79 0.19
N GLU A 197 16.94 -4.69 0.78
CA GLU A 197 17.71 -4.73 2.03
C GLU A 197 16.87 -5.22 3.21
N ARG A 198 15.60 -4.79 3.29
CA ARG A 198 14.65 -5.32 4.28
C ARG A 198 14.48 -6.82 4.14
N LEU A 199 14.36 -7.32 2.91
CA LEU A 199 14.29 -8.77 2.65
C LEU A 199 15.58 -9.48 3.08
N LYS A 200 16.75 -8.87 2.84
CA LYS A 200 18.04 -9.41 3.27
C LYS A 200 18.12 -9.50 4.80
N ILE A 201 17.80 -8.42 5.52
CA ILE A 201 17.77 -8.39 6.99
C ILE A 201 16.75 -9.41 7.53
N PHE A 202 15.58 -9.51 6.91
CA PHE A 202 14.57 -10.51 7.26
C PHE A 202 15.13 -11.94 7.17
N LYS A 203 15.87 -12.26 6.11
CA LYS A 203 16.39 -13.61 5.81
C LYS A 203 17.73 -13.96 6.44
N GLU A 204 18.37 -13.03 7.14
CA GLU A 204 19.72 -13.23 7.69
C GLU A 204 19.78 -14.30 8.79
N GLY A 205 18.75 -14.38 9.63
CA GLY A 205 18.63 -15.43 10.65
C GLY A 205 17.99 -16.73 10.13
N GLU A 206 17.38 -17.50 11.03
CA GLU A 206 16.75 -18.78 10.69
C GLU A 206 15.23 -18.79 10.83
N LEU A 207 14.66 -17.95 11.70
CA LEU A 207 13.23 -17.94 12.01
C LEU A 207 12.37 -17.52 10.83
N TRP A 208 12.94 -16.80 9.85
CA TRP A 208 12.23 -16.44 8.62
C TRP A 208 11.72 -17.66 7.86
N LYS A 209 12.34 -18.83 8.02
CA LYS A 209 11.88 -20.10 7.42
C LYS A 209 10.49 -20.51 7.90
N GLY A 210 10.03 -19.97 9.03
CA GLY A 210 8.67 -20.13 9.54
C GLY A 210 7.62 -19.21 8.90
N PHE A 211 8.03 -18.32 7.99
CA PHE A 211 7.12 -17.47 7.24
C PHE A 211 6.19 -18.30 6.35
N SER A 212 4.91 -17.94 6.37
CA SER A 212 3.93 -18.35 5.37
C SER A 212 2.86 -17.27 5.25
N LEU A 213 2.05 -17.31 4.19
CA LEU A 213 0.92 -16.38 4.06
C LEU A 213 -0.07 -16.48 5.23
N MET A 214 -0.16 -17.64 5.91
CA MET A 214 -1.00 -17.83 7.09
C MET A 214 -0.32 -17.42 8.41
N ARG A 215 1.00 -17.26 8.39
CA ARG A 215 1.82 -16.83 9.53
C ARG A 215 2.84 -15.81 9.03
N PRO A 216 2.38 -14.58 8.71
CA PRO A 216 3.22 -13.58 8.07
C PRO A 216 4.32 -13.05 8.98
N SER A 217 4.13 -13.07 10.30
CA SER A 217 5.09 -12.54 11.29
C SER A 217 5.79 -13.66 12.06
N PRO A 218 6.88 -14.26 11.54
CA PRO A 218 7.59 -15.34 12.21
C PRO A 218 8.25 -14.91 13.53
N PHE A 219 8.53 -13.62 13.72
CA PHE A 219 9.19 -13.08 14.92
C PHE A 219 8.22 -12.71 16.05
N ALA A 220 6.92 -13.00 15.90
CA ALA A 220 5.93 -12.71 16.92
C ALA A 220 5.93 -13.76 18.04
N ASN A 221 5.75 -13.31 19.29
CA ASN A 221 5.53 -14.15 20.47
C ASN A 221 6.61 -15.23 20.70
N LEU A 222 7.88 -14.88 20.53
CA LEU A 222 9.00 -15.81 20.64
C LEU A 222 9.26 -16.25 22.09
N LYS A 223 9.70 -17.51 22.24
CA LYS A 223 10.28 -18.01 23.50
C LYS A 223 11.75 -17.60 23.57
N LYS A 224 12.33 -17.55 24.79
CA LYS A 224 13.74 -17.17 24.99
C LYS A 224 14.69 -17.97 24.09
N GLN A 225 14.50 -19.29 24.01
CA GLN A 225 15.32 -20.18 23.17
C GLN A 225 15.23 -19.85 21.67
N ASP A 226 14.05 -19.45 21.17
CA ASP A 226 13.89 -19.07 19.77
C ASP A 226 14.63 -17.76 19.46
N ILE A 227 14.57 -16.78 20.38
CA ILE A 227 15.30 -15.51 20.26
C ILE A 227 16.82 -15.76 20.27
N MET A 228 17.31 -16.63 21.18
CA MET A 228 18.73 -16.97 21.24
C MET A 228 19.21 -17.60 19.93
N ARG A 229 18.47 -18.59 19.40
CA ARG A 229 18.84 -19.22 18.13
C ARG A 229 18.88 -18.23 16.96
N GLU A 230 17.90 -17.34 16.89
CA GLU A 230 17.85 -16.31 15.85
C GLU A 230 19.03 -15.33 15.96
N LEU A 231 19.34 -14.87 17.17
CA LEU A 231 20.47 -13.97 17.42
C LEU A 231 21.82 -14.64 17.11
N VAL A 232 22.01 -15.89 17.54
CA VAL A 232 23.22 -16.67 17.19
C VAL A 232 23.35 -16.86 15.68
N ALA A 233 22.25 -17.17 14.98
CA ALA A 233 22.26 -17.27 13.51
C ALA A 233 22.63 -15.94 12.82
N ARG A 234 22.31 -14.82 13.47
CA ARG A 234 22.71 -13.46 13.06
C ARG A 234 24.07 -13.02 13.60
N SER A 235 24.85 -13.92 14.20
CA SER A 235 26.18 -13.65 14.77
C SER A 235 26.19 -12.69 15.98
N HIS A 236 25.12 -12.67 16.78
CA HIS A 236 25.06 -11.96 18.05
C HIS A 236 25.43 -12.87 19.22
N ASP A 237 26.08 -12.30 20.23
CA ASP A 237 26.31 -12.96 21.51
C ASP A 237 25.00 -13.08 22.31
N THR A 238 24.78 -14.21 22.96
CA THR A 238 23.57 -14.48 23.75
C THR A 238 23.86 -14.92 25.18
N ASP A 239 25.13 -14.99 25.55
CA ASP A 239 25.57 -15.48 26.86
C ASP A 239 25.11 -14.53 27.97
N ASP A 240 24.68 -15.12 29.09
CA ASP A 240 24.18 -14.43 30.29
C ASP A 240 23.01 -13.44 30.12
N LYS A 241 22.46 -13.27 28.91
CA LYS A 241 21.34 -12.38 28.65
C LYS A 241 20.00 -12.97 29.09
N ASN A 242 19.16 -12.14 29.70
CA ASN A 242 17.77 -12.48 30.04
C ASN A 242 16.85 -12.31 28.81
N LYS A 243 15.59 -12.74 28.91
CA LYS A 243 14.66 -12.70 27.76
C LYS A 243 14.41 -11.28 27.25
N VAL A 244 14.36 -10.29 28.13
CA VAL A 244 14.08 -8.89 27.78
C VAL A 244 15.25 -8.30 27.00
N GLU A 245 16.47 -8.50 27.47
CA GLU A 245 17.70 -8.05 26.80
C GLU A 245 17.83 -8.66 25.40
N LEU A 246 17.62 -9.99 25.29
CA LEU A 246 17.62 -10.68 24.00
C LEU A 246 16.52 -10.16 23.06
N GLN A 247 15.32 -9.87 23.59
CA GLN A 247 14.22 -9.34 22.79
C GLN A 247 14.51 -7.92 22.30
N GLU A 248 15.12 -7.08 23.12
CA GLU A 248 15.54 -5.72 22.74
C GLU A 248 16.62 -5.78 21.66
N GLU A 249 17.62 -6.64 21.82
CA GLU A 249 18.68 -6.83 20.82
C GLU A 249 18.13 -7.33 19.48
N LEU A 250 17.24 -8.32 19.49
CA LEU A 250 16.58 -8.79 18.26
C LEU A 250 15.73 -7.68 17.63
N SER A 251 15.03 -6.89 18.45
CA SER A 251 14.20 -5.78 17.95
C SER A 251 15.04 -4.68 17.31
N ASN A 252 16.19 -4.34 17.90
CA ASN A 252 17.16 -3.38 17.37
C ASN A 252 17.83 -3.90 16.09
N THR A 253 18.06 -5.21 15.99
CA THR A 253 18.62 -5.85 14.80
C THR A 253 17.63 -5.85 13.64
N LEU A 254 16.36 -6.20 13.91
CA LEU A 254 15.29 -6.21 12.91
C LEU A 254 14.80 -4.81 12.54
N ARG A 255 15.02 -3.81 13.40
CA ARG A 255 14.59 -2.41 13.21
C ARG A 255 13.13 -2.31 12.76
N GLY A 256 12.23 -3.05 13.40
CA GLY A 256 10.80 -3.07 13.07
C GLY A 256 10.37 -3.97 11.90
N ILE A 257 11.29 -4.63 11.19
CA ILE A 257 10.94 -5.61 10.15
C ILE A 257 10.29 -6.84 10.80
N GLN A 258 9.06 -7.16 10.39
CA GLN A 258 8.32 -8.32 10.92
C GLN A 258 8.09 -9.41 9.88
N ARG A 259 8.13 -9.07 8.59
CA ARG A 259 7.82 -9.97 7.48
C ARG A 259 8.52 -9.48 6.20
N PRO A 260 8.58 -10.27 5.11
CA PRO A 260 9.09 -9.74 3.86
C PRO A 260 8.21 -8.57 3.38
N PRO A 261 8.79 -7.58 2.66
CA PRO A 261 7.98 -6.58 1.95
C PRO A 261 6.93 -7.26 1.08
N ALA A 262 5.79 -6.61 0.90
CA ALA A 262 4.58 -7.26 0.40
C ALA A 262 4.79 -7.88 -0.99
N MET A 263 5.51 -7.20 -1.89
CA MET A 263 5.88 -7.71 -3.22
C MET A 263 6.76 -8.96 -3.19
N PHE A 264 7.51 -9.20 -2.12
CA PHE A 264 8.31 -10.42 -1.94
C PHE A 264 7.54 -11.57 -1.28
N SER A 265 6.25 -11.40 -1.01
CA SER A 265 5.39 -12.45 -0.43
C SER A 265 4.76 -13.35 -1.50
N THR A 266 5.02 -13.09 -2.79
CA THR A 266 4.60 -13.93 -3.91
C THR A 266 5.72 -14.87 -4.37
N PRO A 267 5.40 -16.06 -4.90
CA PRO A 267 6.40 -16.92 -5.54
C PRO A 267 6.91 -16.38 -6.88
N LYS A 268 6.23 -15.39 -7.48
CA LYS A 268 6.66 -14.76 -8.74
C LYS A 268 7.96 -13.98 -8.53
N ASN A 269 8.85 -14.02 -9.53
CA ASN A 269 9.99 -13.11 -9.54
C ASN A 269 9.49 -11.69 -9.83
N VAL A 270 9.70 -10.78 -8.88
CA VAL A 270 9.25 -9.38 -8.94
C VAL A 270 10.40 -8.37 -9.08
N PHE A 271 11.65 -8.82 -9.18
CA PHE A 271 12.81 -7.91 -9.16
C PHE A 271 12.73 -6.84 -10.26
N ASP A 272 12.30 -7.24 -11.46
CA ASP A 272 12.15 -6.33 -12.61
C ASP A 272 10.97 -5.35 -12.49
N LEU A 273 10.11 -5.52 -11.50
CA LEU A 273 8.95 -4.67 -11.21
C LEU A 273 9.23 -3.65 -10.10
N LEU A 274 10.29 -3.85 -9.31
CA LEU A 274 10.60 -2.99 -8.16
C LEU A 274 10.95 -1.56 -8.58
N HIS A 275 11.37 -1.35 -9.82
CA HIS A 275 11.61 -0.01 -10.36
C HIS A 275 10.33 0.82 -10.54
N ASP A 276 9.16 0.16 -10.59
CA ASP A 276 7.84 0.78 -10.78
C ASP A 276 6.98 0.70 -9.50
N TYR A 277 7.60 0.36 -8.37
CA TYR A 277 6.94 0.18 -7.08
C TYR A 277 7.77 0.83 -5.97
N GLU A 278 7.19 1.83 -5.31
CA GLU A 278 7.88 2.67 -4.34
C GLU A 278 7.14 2.72 -3.00
N VAL A 279 7.91 2.51 -1.92
CA VAL A 279 7.46 2.70 -0.54
C VAL A 279 8.38 3.74 0.10
N PRO A 280 8.05 5.03 0.00
CA PRO A 280 8.93 6.10 0.46
C PRO A 280 9.02 6.14 2.00
N PRO A 281 10.17 6.53 2.58
CA PRO A 281 10.34 6.64 4.03
C PRO A 281 9.56 7.77 4.68
N GLY A 282 9.30 8.83 3.92
CA GLY A 282 8.46 9.96 4.31
C GLY A 282 7.39 10.25 3.26
N GLU A 283 6.46 11.13 3.58
CA GLU A 283 5.44 11.59 2.63
C GLU A 283 5.61 13.08 2.36
N PRO A 284 5.44 13.52 1.10
CA PRO A 284 5.12 14.91 0.85
C PRO A 284 3.75 15.23 1.49
N LEU A 285 3.59 16.45 2.01
CA LEU A 285 2.33 16.92 2.57
C LEU A 285 1.30 17.05 1.45
N HIS A 286 0.42 16.06 1.29
CA HIS A 286 -0.76 16.13 0.44
C HIS A 286 -2.00 15.90 1.30
N ASP A 287 -3.01 16.75 1.16
CA ASP A 287 -4.28 16.59 1.86
C ASP A 287 -5.17 15.59 1.11
N ILE A 288 -5.70 14.59 1.83
CA ILE A 288 -6.63 13.61 1.28
C ILE A 288 -7.99 13.90 1.89
N THR A 289 -8.74 14.82 1.27
CA THR A 289 -10.10 15.16 1.69
C THR A 289 -11.15 14.37 0.93
N ASN A 290 -12.37 14.32 1.48
CA ASN A 290 -13.56 13.79 0.81
C ASN A 290 -13.51 12.31 0.40
N VAL A 291 -12.67 11.51 1.04
CA VAL A 291 -12.53 10.05 0.80
C VAL A 291 -13.88 9.32 0.70
N VAL A 292 -14.74 9.50 1.71
CA VAL A 292 -16.04 8.82 1.77
C VAL A 292 -16.95 9.28 0.63
N GLN A 293 -16.96 10.58 0.34
CA GLN A 293 -17.73 11.13 -0.77
C GLN A 293 -17.21 10.62 -2.13
N ASN A 294 -15.89 10.53 -2.29
CA ASN A 294 -15.27 9.98 -3.50
C ASN A 294 -15.65 8.50 -3.69
N LEU A 295 -15.57 7.68 -2.64
CA LEU A 295 -16.00 6.29 -2.70
C LEU A 295 -17.49 6.18 -3.08
N ILE A 296 -18.36 6.95 -2.42
CA ILE A 296 -19.80 6.91 -2.70
C ILE A 296 -20.10 7.37 -4.14
N THR A 297 -19.43 8.41 -4.64
CA THR A 297 -19.66 8.90 -6.01
C THR A 297 -19.05 7.99 -7.09
N GLU A 298 -18.08 7.16 -6.73
CA GLU A 298 -17.43 6.25 -7.67
C GLU A 298 -18.12 4.89 -7.77
N LEU A 299 -18.64 4.34 -6.66
CA LEU A 299 -19.29 3.03 -6.63
C LEU A 299 -20.36 2.80 -7.73
N PRO A 300 -21.20 3.78 -8.13
CA PRO A 300 -22.17 3.64 -9.22
C PRO A 300 -21.56 3.17 -10.55
N TYR A 301 -20.35 3.62 -10.91
CA TYR A 301 -19.65 3.22 -12.14
C TYR A 301 -19.25 1.74 -12.15
N HIS A 302 -19.39 1.07 -11.01
CA HIS A 302 -19.00 -0.31 -10.83
C HIS A 302 -20.20 -1.24 -10.63
N ILE A 303 -21.40 -0.73 -10.39
CA ILE A 303 -22.58 -1.58 -10.20
C ILE A 303 -23.18 -1.96 -11.55
N SER A 304 -23.11 -3.25 -11.91
CA SER A 304 -23.68 -3.76 -13.17
C SER A 304 -25.17 -4.09 -13.07
N ASN A 305 -25.70 -4.30 -11.87
CA ASN A 305 -27.11 -4.63 -11.64
C ASN A 305 -27.93 -3.33 -11.53
N PRO A 306 -28.92 -3.09 -12.42
CA PRO A 306 -29.71 -1.86 -12.41
C PRO A 306 -30.54 -1.62 -11.15
N ASP A 307 -31.03 -2.68 -10.50
CA ASP A 307 -31.84 -2.54 -9.28
C ASP A 307 -30.94 -2.18 -8.08
N THR A 308 -29.77 -2.84 -7.98
CA THR A 308 -28.74 -2.47 -7.00
C THR A 308 -28.25 -1.04 -7.19
N LEU A 309 -28.11 -0.59 -8.45
CA LEU A 309 -27.71 0.78 -8.77
C LEU A 309 -28.75 1.78 -8.27
N LYS A 310 -30.04 1.55 -8.54
CA LYS A 310 -31.14 2.41 -8.06
C LYS A 310 -31.18 2.49 -6.53
N ASP A 311 -30.99 1.38 -5.84
CA ASP A 311 -30.98 1.37 -4.37
C ASP A 311 -29.74 2.09 -3.82
N PHE A 312 -28.60 1.96 -4.50
CA PHE A 312 -27.40 2.70 -4.16
C PHE A 312 -27.55 4.22 -4.40
N GLU A 313 -28.19 4.64 -5.50
CA GLU A 313 -28.45 6.07 -5.77
C GLU A 313 -29.32 6.71 -4.68
N LYS A 314 -30.34 6.00 -4.19
CA LYS A 314 -31.16 6.43 -3.04
C LYS A 314 -30.31 6.59 -1.78
N PHE A 315 -29.45 5.60 -1.49
CA PHE A 315 -28.52 5.65 -0.37
C PHE A 315 -27.55 6.83 -0.49
N SER A 316 -26.88 6.98 -1.64
CA SER A 316 -25.93 8.06 -1.93
C SER A 316 -26.55 9.42 -1.70
N THR A 317 -27.76 9.65 -2.22
CA THR A 317 -28.51 10.89 -2.04
C THR A 317 -28.81 11.17 -0.56
N ALA A 318 -29.17 10.14 0.21
CA ALA A 318 -29.44 10.28 1.64
C ALA A 318 -28.17 10.49 2.49
N THR A 319 -27.05 9.90 2.11
CA THR A 319 -25.79 9.92 2.88
C THR A 319 -24.95 11.18 2.61
N ILE A 320 -24.82 11.59 1.35
CA ILE A 320 -24.10 12.81 0.99
C ILE A 320 -25.01 14.04 1.19
N GLY A 321 -26.32 13.90 1.00
CA GLY A 321 -27.26 15.01 0.97
C GLY A 321 -27.02 15.94 -0.23
N ASP A 322 -27.65 17.12 -0.21
CA ASP A 322 -27.47 18.18 -1.21
C ASP A 322 -26.16 18.99 -0.96
N LYS A 323 -25.08 18.29 -0.58
CA LYS A 323 -23.78 18.90 -0.27
C LYS A 323 -22.92 19.14 -1.53
N ASN A 324 -23.56 19.48 -2.65
CA ASN A 324 -22.90 20.10 -3.80
C ASN A 324 -22.60 21.60 -3.56
N GLN A 325 -22.37 22.01 -2.31
CA GLN A 325 -21.84 23.33 -1.97
C GLN A 325 -20.32 23.24 -1.85
N ILE A 326 -19.64 23.10 -2.99
CA ILE A 326 -18.29 23.65 -3.19
C ILE A 326 -18.29 24.31 -4.56
#